data_AF-A0AAW9GHK4-F1
#
_entry.id   AF-A0AAW9GHK4-F1
#
_cell.length_a   1.000
_cell.length_b   1.000
_cell.length_c   1.000
_cell.angle_alpha   90.00
_cell.angle_beta   90.00
_cell.angle_gamma   90.00
#
_symmetry.space_group_name_H-M   'P 1'
#
loop_
_entity.id
_entity.type
_entity.pdbx_description
1 polymer ?
#
loop_
_entity_poly.entity_id
_entity_poly.type
_entity_poly.pdbx_seq_one_letter_code
_entity_poly.pdbx_strand_id
1 'polypeptide(L)'
;MLNNKLYISPKYELYDYKDLFDELSPTSDAASWETAIKIFEDRIQGRFFDITDVMLESCEVDPSLSKAFSIMALNCLLVETFQQFYKGLPHTRGISEKSFKEFFS
;
A
#
# COMPACT_ATOMS: atom_id res chain seq x y z
N MET A 1 -0.14 -14.82 -22.66
CA MET A 1 -0.72 -15.12 -21.34
C MET A 1 0.42 -15.15 -20.36
N LEU A 2 0.69 -14.02 -19.68
CA LEU A 2 1.73 -13.96 -18.65
C LEU A 2 1.26 -14.75 -17.43
N ASN A 3 2.20 -15.46 -16.79
CA ASN A 3 2.04 -16.32 -15.62
C ASN A 3 0.81 -15.99 -14.77
N ASN A 4 0.01 -17.01 -14.46
CA ASN A 4 -1.23 -16.95 -13.65
C ASN A 4 -0.97 -16.60 -12.15
N LYS A 5 0.09 -15.85 -11.88
CA LYS A 5 0.55 -15.42 -10.57
C LYS A 5 0.17 -13.95 -10.39
N LEU A 6 -0.74 -13.68 -9.46
CA LEU A 6 -1.17 -12.33 -9.15
C LEU A 6 -0.28 -11.78 -8.04
N TYR A 7 0.59 -10.83 -8.38
CA TYR A 7 1.45 -10.16 -7.40
C TYR A 7 0.70 -9.02 -6.71
N ILE A 8 0.77 -8.97 -5.38
CA ILE A 8 0.22 -7.87 -4.60
C ILE A 8 1.29 -6.82 -4.25
N SER A 9 2.56 -7.19 -4.31
CA SER A 9 3.73 -6.31 -4.23
C SER A 9 4.83 -6.85 -5.17
N PRO A 10 5.94 -6.12 -5.39
CA PRO A 10 7.00 -6.59 -6.28
C PRO A 10 7.54 -7.98 -5.94
N LYS A 11 7.60 -8.35 -4.65
CA LYS A 11 8.18 -9.62 -4.19
C LYS A 11 7.17 -10.67 -3.74
N TYR A 12 5.90 -10.30 -3.50
CA TYR A 12 4.92 -11.19 -2.89
C TYR A 12 3.64 -11.37 -3.74
N GLU A 13 3.18 -12.61 -3.81
CA GLU A 13 1.95 -13.01 -4.49
C GLU A 13 0.71 -12.80 -3.61
N LEU A 14 -0.47 -12.79 -4.23
CA LEU A 14 -1.76 -12.70 -3.53
C LEU A 14 -1.91 -13.83 -2.50
N TYR A 15 -1.39 -15.02 -2.79
CA TYR A 15 -1.45 -16.16 -1.88
C TYR A 15 -0.58 -15.95 -0.64
N ASP A 16 0.65 -15.45 -0.79
CA ASP A 16 1.53 -15.11 0.34
C ASP A 16 0.85 -14.13 1.31
N TYR A 17 0.07 -13.18 0.76
CA TYR A 17 -0.72 -12.24 1.55
C TYR A 17 -1.92 -12.89 2.22
N LYS A 18 -2.71 -13.66 1.47
CA LYS A 18 -3.93 -14.29 2.01
C LYS A 18 -3.59 -15.25 3.13
N ASP A 19 -2.66 -16.17 2.88
CA ASP A 19 -2.30 -17.22 3.82
C ASP A 19 -1.76 -16.60 5.12
N LEU A 20 -0.93 -15.56 5.01
CA LEU A 20 -0.41 -14.87 6.19
C LEU A 20 -1.49 -14.07 6.93
N PHE A 21 -2.28 -13.24 6.24
CA PHE A 21 -3.21 -12.32 6.90
C PHE A 21 -4.52 -12.99 7.36
N ASP A 22 -4.89 -14.14 6.81
CA ASP A 22 -6.01 -14.95 7.32
C ASP A 22 -5.65 -15.61 8.67
N GLU A 23 -4.37 -15.89 8.92
CA GLU A 23 -3.87 -16.52 10.14
C GLU A 23 -3.23 -15.53 11.15
N LEU A 24 -2.86 -14.32 10.69
CA LEU A 24 -2.23 -13.31 11.55
C LEU A 24 -3.21 -12.75 12.58
N SER A 25 -2.80 -12.80 13.85
CA SER A 25 -3.57 -12.33 15.00
C SER A 25 -2.68 -11.52 15.96
N PRO A 26 -3.26 -10.71 16.88
CA PRO A 26 -2.50 -10.03 17.92
C PRO A 26 -1.65 -10.95 18.81
N THR A 27 -1.93 -12.24 18.82
CA THR A 27 -1.21 -13.27 19.59
C THR A 27 -0.22 -14.09 18.78
N SER A 28 -0.09 -13.82 17.47
CA SER A 28 0.86 -14.51 16.60
C SER A 28 2.31 -14.24 17.02
N ASP A 29 3.21 -15.16 16.67
CA ASP A 29 4.62 -15.06 17.01
C ASP A 29 5.34 -13.92 16.28
N ALA A 30 6.53 -13.57 16.77
CA ALA A 30 7.33 -12.47 16.24
C ALA A 30 7.76 -12.68 14.77
N ALA A 31 7.99 -13.91 14.32
CA ALA A 31 8.42 -14.18 12.95
C ALA A 31 7.26 -14.02 11.95
N SER A 32 6.05 -14.43 12.34
CA SER A 32 4.82 -14.16 11.58
C SER A 32 4.58 -12.66 11.42
N TRP A 33 4.73 -11.90 12.51
CA TRP A 33 4.63 -10.44 12.48
C TRP A 33 5.73 -9.79 11.63
N GLU A 34 6.98 -10.23 11.75
CA GLU A 34 8.08 -9.71 10.94
C GLU A 34 7.85 -9.95 9.45
N THR A 35 7.30 -11.11 9.09
CA THR A 35 6.94 -11.42 7.70
C THR A 35 5.82 -10.50 7.22
N ALA A 36 4.79 -10.27 8.04
CA ALA A 36 3.68 -9.38 7.68
C ALA A 36 4.14 -7.94 7.46
N ILE A 37 5.07 -7.46 8.30
CA ILE A 37 5.71 -6.15 8.15
C ILE A 37 6.49 -6.08 6.85
N LYS A 38 7.30 -7.10 6.51
CA LYS A 38 8.06 -7.12 5.24
C LYS A 38 7.16 -7.11 4.01
N ILE A 39 6.04 -7.83 4.03
CA ILE A 39 5.06 -7.81 2.94
C ILE A 39 4.42 -6.42 2.84
N PHE A 40 4.07 -5.82 3.97
CA PHE A 40 3.51 -4.48 4.03
C PHE A 40 4.47 -3.42 3.48
N GLU A 41 5.72 -3.41 3.93
CA GLU A 41 6.78 -2.50 3.47
C GLU A 41 7.03 -2.64 1.97
N ASP A 42 7.19 -3.87 1.45
CA ASP A 42 7.42 -4.14 0.03
C ASP A 42 6.23 -3.65 -0.83
N ARG A 43 5.00 -3.82 -0.32
CA ARG A 43 3.79 -3.32 -0.97
C ARG A 43 3.75 -1.79 -1.02
N ILE A 44 4.06 -1.11 0.07
CA ILE A 44 4.04 0.36 0.12
C ILE A 44 5.14 0.94 -0.78
N GLN A 45 6.36 0.42 -0.66
CA GLN A 45 7.50 0.87 -1.45
C GLN A 45 7.23 0.70 -2.95
N GLY A 46 6.87 -0.52 -3.38
CA GLY A 46 6.70 -0.82 -4.80
C GLY A 46 5.47 -0.19 -5.45
N ARG A 47 4.36 -0.05 -4.72
CA ARG A 47 3.12 0.49 -5.32
C ARG A 47 3.04 2.00 -5.31
N PHE A 48 3.63 2.65 -4.32
CA PHE A 48 3.45 4.09 -4.09
C PHE A 48 4.76 4.84 -4.22
N PHE A 49 5.78 4.50 -3.43
CA PHE A 49 7.02 5.28 -3.39
C PHE A 49 7.83 5.18 -4.67
N ASP A 50 8.14 3.97 -5.16
CA ASP A 50 8.90 3.78 -6.41
C ASP A 50 8.24 4.49 -7.61
N ILE A 51 6.90 4.42 -7.69
CA ILE A 51 6.13 5.10 -8.74
C ILE A 51 6.18 6.62 -8.58
N THR A 52 6.10 7.10 -7.34
CA THR A 52 6.19 8.54 -7.06
C THR A 52 7.57 9.07 -7.42
N ASP A 53 8.64 8.34 -7.09
CA ASP A 53 10.02 8.71 -7.43
C ASP A 53 10.22 8.79 -8.94
N VAL A 54 9.78 7.76 -9.69
CA VAL A 54 9.82 7.76 -11.16
C VAL A 54 9.03 8.95 -11.74
N MET A 55 7.86 9.27 -11.15
CA MET A 55 7.06 10.41 -11.58
C MET A 55 7.77 11.74 -11.34
N LEU A 56 8.48 11.88 -10.21
CA LEU A 56 9.25 13.07 -9.83
C LEU A 56 10.50 13.24 -10.70
N GLU A 57 11.25 12.19 -10.99
CA GLU A 57 12.46 12.25 -11.81
C GLU A 57 12.15 12.64 -13.26
N SER A 58 11.05 12.13 -13.81
CA SER A 58 10.65 12.40 -15.20
C SER A 58 10.05 13.81 -15.43
N CYS A 59 10.28 14.74 -14.50
CA CYS A 59 9.75 16.10 -14.47
C CYS A 59 10.84 17.17 -14.72
N GLU A 60 11.78 16.97 -15.65
CA GLU A 60 12.94 17.87 -15.78
C GLU A 60 12.70 19.21 -16.54
N VAL A 61 11.55 19.44 -17.19
CA VAL A 61 11.44 20.50 -18.24
C VAL A 61 10.26 21.48 -18.09
N ASP A 62 9.75 21.70 -16.87
CA ASP A 62 8.50 22.43 -16.53
C ASP A 62 7.24 21.52 -16.46
N PRO A 63 6.94 20.92 -15.29
CA PRO A 63 6.20 19.66 -15.19
C PRO A 63 5.01 19.69 -14.22
N SER A 64 4.75 20.85 -13.60
CA SER A 64 4.11 20.98 -12.28
C SER A 64 2.65 20.53 -12.20
N LEU A 65 1.99 20.27 -13.33
CA LEU A 65 0.58 19.86 -13.37
C LEU A 65 0.35 18.43 -13.88
N SER A 66 1.17 17.93 -14.81
CA SER A 66 0.83 16.68 -15.52
C SER A 66 0.81 15.45 -14.61
N LYS A 67 1.68 15.42 -13.60
CA LYS A 67 1.79 14.31 -12.64
C LYS A 67 1.40 14.69 -11.21
N ALA A 68 1.21 15.98 -10.91
CA ALA A 68 0.86 16.44 -9.57
C ALA A 68 -0.47 15.83 -9.08
N PHE A 69 -1.45 15.70 -9.97
CA PHE A 69 -2.70 15.00 -9.63
C PHE A 69 -2.47 13.52 -9.30
N SER A 70 -1.64 12.82 -10.09
CA SER A 70 -1.32 11.41 -9.86
C SER A 70 -0.55 11.21 -8.56
N ILE A 71 0.45 12.03 -8.28
CA ILE A 71 1.22 12.01 -7.03
C ILE A 71 0.29 12.28 -5.83
N MET A 72 -0.59 13.28 -5.94
CA MET A 72 -1.59 13.57 -4.89
C MET A 72 -2.54 12.38 -4.68
N ALA A 73 -3.05 11.79 -5.76
CA ALA A 73 -3.94 10.63 -5.67
C ALA A 73 -3.24 9.43 -5.00
N LEU A 74 -1.96 9.18 -5.34
CA LEU A 74 -1.15 8.14 -4.69
C LEU A 74 -0.97 8.42 -3.19
N ASN A 75 -0.68 9.67 -2.81
CA ASN A 75 -0.58 10.07 -1.41
C ASN A 75 -1.89 9.87 -0.65
N CYS A 76 -3.04 10.18 -1.25
CA CYS A 76 -4.34 9.95 -0.62
C CYS A 76 -4.63 8.46 -0.39
N LEU A 77 -4.30 7.61 -1.37
CA LEU A 77 -4.43 6.15 -1.24
C LEU A 77 -3.48 5.59 -0.18
N LEU A 78 -2.27 6.14 -0.08
CA LEU A 78 -1.27 5.74 0.91
C LEU A 78 -1.74 6.06 2.33
N VAL A 79 -2.23 7.28 2.56
CA VAL A 79 -2.84 7.70 3.84
C VAL A 79 -3.96 6.75 4.26
N GLU A 80 -4.87 6.45 3.34
CA GLU A 80 -5.98 5.53 3.60
C GLU A 80 -5.49 4.10 3.91
N THR A 81 -4.42 3.65 3.25
CA THR A 81 -3.82 2.33 3.46
C THR A 81 -3.15 2.23 4.84
N PHE A 82 -2.45 3.27 5.28
CA PHE A 82 -1.89 3.31 6.65
C PHE A 82 -2.97 3.27 7.71
N GLN A 83 -4.07 4.00 7.51
CA GLN A 83 -5.19 3.96 8.43
C GLN A 83 -5.86 2.59 8.46
N GLN A 84 -6.03 1.94 7.30
CA GLN A 84 -6.54 0.57 7.22
C GLN A 84 -5.70 -0.39 8.04
N PHE A 85 -4.38 -0.35 7.85
CA PHE A 85 -3.45 -1.19 8.58
C PHE A 85 -3.51 -0.92 10.08
N TYR A 86 -3.43 0.34 10.49
CA TYR A 86 -3.50 0.74 11.91
C TYR A 86 -4.78 0.24 12.60
N LYS A 87 -5.92 0.26 11.90
CA LYS A 87 -7.21 -0.20 12.42
C LYS A 87 -7.51 -1.68 12.19
N GLY A 88 -6.63 -2.42 11.52
CA GLY A 88 -6.88 -3.81 11.13
C GLY A 88 -8.09 -3.97 10.20
N LEU A 89 -8.35 -2.99 9.33
CA LEU A 89 -9.48 -3.03 8.40
C LEU A 89 -9.07 -3.69 7.08
N PRO A 90 -9.85 -4.67 6.55
CA PRO A 90 -9.54 -5.31 5.27
C PRO A 90 -9.79 -4.39 4.07
N HIS A 91 -10.70 -3.41 4.21
CA HIS A 91 -10.98 -2.37 3.23
C HIS A 91 -11.76 -1.20 3.87
N THR A 92 -11.80 -0.06 3.19
CA THR A 92 -12.53 1.16 3.60
C THR A 92 -13.70 1.51 2.68
N ARG A 93 -14.17 0.56 1.86
CA ARG A 93 -15.31 0.79 0.95
C ARG A 93 -16.53 1.30 1.73
N GLY A 94 -17.05 2.46 1.34
CA GLY A 94 -18.19 3.12 1.99
C GLY A 94 -17.82 4.00 3.19
N ILE A 95 -16.56 4.00 3.64
CA ILE A 95 -16.05 4.81 4.76
C ILE A 95 -14.70 5.49 4.46
N SER A 96 -14.32 5.60 3.18
CA SER A 96 -13.03 6.17 2.76
C SER A 96 -12.80 7.58 3.30
N GLU A 97 -13.80 8.46 3.22
CA GLU A 97 -13.70 9.82 3.75
C GLU A 97 -13.41 9.84 5.26
N LYS A 98 -14.15 9.02 6.02
CA LYS A 98 -13.96 8.90 7.46
C LYS A 98 -12.55 8.39 7.77
N SER A 99 -12.12 7.34 7.07
CA SER A 99 -10.81 6.71 7.29
C SER A 99 -9.68 7.68 7.00
N PHE A 100 -9.77 8.44 5.89
CA PHE A 100 -8.80 9.47 5.55
C PHE A 100 -8.71 10.57 6.62
N LYS A 101 -9.84 11.08 7.11
CA LYS A 101 -9.87 12.13 8.15
C LYS A 101 -9.28 11.65 9.48
N GLU A 102 -9.57 10.41 9.86
CA GLU A 102 -9.07 9.83 11.11
C GLU A 102 -7.56 9.60 11.11
N PHE A 103 -6.89 9.56 9.95
CA PHE A 103 -5.43 9.49 9.92
C PHE A 103 -4.78 10.79 10.44
N PHE A 104 -5.44 11.94 10.25
CA PHE A 104 -4.92 13.26 10.63
C PHE A 104 -5.49 13.80 11.95
N SER A 105 -6.31 13.00 12.65
CA SER A 105 -6.95 13.37 13.92
C SER A 105 -6.23 12.71 15.10
#